data_AF-A0A345E865-F1
#
_entry.id   AF-A0A345E865-F1
#
_cell.length_a   1.000
_cell.length_b   1.000
_cell.length_c   1.000
_cell.angle_alpha   90.00
_cell.angle_beta   90.00
_cell.angle_gamma   90.00
#
_symmetry.space_group_name_H-M   'P 1'
#
loop_
_entity.id
_entity.type
_entity.pdbx_description
1 polymer ?
#
loop_
_entity_poly.entity_id
_entity_poly.type
_entity_poly.pdbx_seq_one_letter_code
_entity_poly.pdbx_strand_id
1 'polypeptide(L)'
;MFSDEPRSLPDWIERGYDILSTEITEGDHDEGIPRNRARDELVSHEDFPDNPDDADYAIDQLLNSGWLYEVAGNLRVTIPEE
;
A
#
# COMPACT_ATOMS: atom_id res chain seq x y z
N MET A 1 -25.82 8.04 15.68
CA MET A 1 -24.76 8.81 15.01
C MET A 1 -23.75 7.79 14.50
N PHE A 2 -23.74 7.53 13.21
CA PHE A 2 -22.62 6.84 12.58
C PHE A 2 -21.53 7.89 12.47
N SER A 3 -20.45 7.75 13.23
CA SER A 3 -19.31 8.66 13.11
C SER A 3 -18.72 8.47 11.71
N ASP A 4 -18.93 9.48 10.88
CA ASP A 4 -18.25 9.73 9.62
C ASP A 4 -16.83 10.27 9.91
N GLU A 5 -16.14 9.67 10.88
CA GLU A 5 -14.70 9.87 10.99
C GLU A 5 -14.12 9.12 9.79
N PRO A 6 -13.37 9.78 8.89
CA PRO A 6 -12.59 9.05 7.91
C PRO A 6 -11.78 8.08 8.75
N ARG A 7 -11.97 6.77 8.56
CA ARG A 7 -11.29 5.75 9.36
C ARG A 7 -9.80 5.99 9.16
N SER A 8 -9.18 6.76 10.05
CA SER A 8 -7.77 7.10 9.99
C SER A 8 -7.07 5.77 9.96
N LEU A 9 -6.34 5.54 8.87
CA LEU A 9 -5.51 4.37 8.78
C LEU A 9 -4.52 4.44 9.95
N PRO A 10 -4.17 3.30 10.57
CA PRO A 10 -3.06 3.26 11.49
C PRO A 10 -1.81 3.85 10.83
N ASP A 11 -1.01 4.60 11.57
CA ASP A 11 0.19 5.27 11.04
C ASP A 11 1.13 4.31 10.29
N TRP A 12 1.21 3.04 10.73
CA TRP A 12 2.04 2.02 10.10
C TRP A 12 1.53 1.58 8.71
N ILE A 13 0.21 1.67 8.46
CA ILE A 13 -0.39 1.40 7.14
C ILE A 13 -0.12 2.58 6.21
N GLU A 14 -0.20 3.82 6.71
CA GLU A 14 0.18 5.00 5.94
C GLU A 14 1.67 4.97 5.55
N ARG A 15 2.56 4.54 6.46
CA ARG A 15 3.97 4.28 6.10
C ARG A 15 4.11 3.20 5.05
N GLY A 16 3.35 2.11 5.17
CA GLY A 16 3.35 1.07 4.16
C GLY A 16 2.97 1.60 2.78
N TYR A 17 2.00 2.51 2.70
CA TYR A 17 1.66 3.20 1.46
C TYR A 17 2.82 4.06 0.94
N ASP A 18 3.47 4.85 1.79
CA ASP A 18 4.59 5.71 1.40
C ASP A 18 5.75 4.90 0.79
N ILE A 19 6.11 3.78 1.43
CA ILE A 19 7.13 2.83 0.94
C ILE A 19 6.74 2.28 -0.42
N LEU A 20 5.51 1.74 -0.56
CA LEU A 20 5.04 1.16 -1.81
C LEU A 20 4.91 2.19 -2.92
N SER A 21 4.41 3.39 -2.60
CA SER A 21 4.29 4.50 -3.54
C SER A 21 5.66 4.92 -4.07
N THR A 22 6.65 4.96 -3.18
CA THR A 22 8.03 5.28 -3.53
C THR A 22 8.63 4.21 -4.43
N GLU A 23 8.54 2.92 -4.08
CA GLU A 23 9.00 1.81 -4.95
C GLU A 23 8.27 1.79 -6.31
N ILE A 24 6.97 2.08 -6.35
CA ILE A 24 6.20 2.12 -7.60
C ILE A 24 6.64 3.30 -8.50
N THR A 25 6.83 4.47 -7.91
CA THR A 25 7.14 5.71 -8.65
C THR A 25 8.63 5.82 -9.01
N GLU A 26 9.53 5.52 -8.07
CA GLU A 26 10.98 5.55 -8.28
C GLU A 26 11.48 4.32 -9.05
N GLY A 27 10.81 3.17 -8.90
CA GLY A 27 11.12 1.95 -9.63
C GLY A 27 10.66 1.93 -11.10
N ASP A 28 10.08 3.04 -11.60
CA ASP A 28 9.49 3.14 -12.95
C ASP A 28 8.42 2.06 -13.19
N HIS A 29 7.74 1.64 -12.12
CA HIS A 29 6.68 0.64 -12.14
C HIS A 29 5.34 1.33 -12.32
N ASP A 30 5.19 2.16 -13.35
CA ASP A 30 3.91 2.82 -13.71
C ASP A 30 2.77 1.80 -13.89
N GLU A 31 3.12 0.58 -14.29
CA GLU A 31 2.19 -0.53 -14.41
C GLU A 31 1.86 -1.26 -13.09
N GLY A 32 2.42 -0.79 -11.97
CA GLY A 32 2.29 -1.37 -10.64
C GLY A 32 3.23 -2.54 -10.38
N ILE A 33 3.24 -2.99 -9.13
CA ILE A 33 4.04 -4.12 -8.67
C ILE A 33 3.14 -5.27 -8.20
N PRO A 34 3.54 -6.54 -8.39
CA PRO A 34 2.74 -7.66 -7.92
C PRO A 34 2.63 -7.66 -6.40
N ARG A 35 1.49 -8.13 -5.86
CA ARG A 35 1.25 -8.19 -4.40
C ARG A 35 2.38 -8.85 -3.61
N ASN A 36 2.96 -9.93 -4.15
CA ASN A 36 4.09 -10.59 -3.50
C ASN A 36 5.33 -9.69 -3.38
N ARG A 37 5.61 -8.85 -4.39
CA ARG A 37 6.72 -7.90 -4.35
C ARG A 37 6.44 -6.76 -3.37
N ALA A 38 5.23 -6.23 -3.38
CA ALA A 38 4.82 -5.24 -2.39
C ALA A 38 4.96 -5.77 -0.96
N ARG A 39 4.57 -7.02 -0.72
CA ARG A 39 4.76 -7.67 0.58
C ARG A 39 6.25 -7.79 0.95
N ASP A 40 7.09 -8.21 0.01
CA ASP A 40 8.52 -8.39 0.24
C ASP A 40 9.22 -7.05 0.51
N GLU A 41 8.82 -5.99 -0.20
CA GLU A 41 9.31 -4.62 0.01
C GLU A 41 8.94 -4.12 1.42
N LEU A 42 7.66 -4.25 1.79
CA LEU A 42 7.19 -3.87 3.13
C LEU A 42 7.94 -4.61 4.23
N VAL A 43 8.10 -5.93 4.12
CA VAL A 43 8.80 -6.74 5.14
C VAL A 43 10.30 -6.44 5.16
N SER A 44 10.89 -6.04 4.04
CA SER A 44 12.31 -5.69 3.96
C SER A 44 12.62 -4.30 4.52
N HIS A 45 11.61 -3.44 4.65
CA HIS A 45 11.78 -2.06 5.06
C HIS A 45 11.79 -1.92 6.60
N GLU A 46 12.83 -1.29 7.15
CA GLU A 46 13.03 -1.17 8.61
C GLU A 46 11.94 -0.38 9.36
N ASP A 47 11.28 0.55 8.66
CA ASP A 47 10.15 1.34 9.19
C ASP A 47 8.80 0.61 9.22
N PHE A 48 8.73 -0.62 8.73
CA PHE A 48 7.51 -1.42 8.64
C PHE A 48 7.67 -2.75 9.42
N PRO A 49 6.59 -3.33 9.96
CA PRO A 49 6.67 -4.62 10.64
C PRO A 49 7.27 -5.72 9.76
N ASP A 50 8.30 -6.40 10.27
CA ASP A 50 8.98 -7.55 9.65
C ASP A 50 8.12 -8.83 9.54
N ASN A 51 6.80 -8.71 9.74
CA ASN A 51 5.86 -9.81 9.64
C ASN A 51 5.08 -9.78 8.30
N PRO A 52 5.15 -10.84 7.49
CA PRO A 52 4.43 -10.91 6.21
C PRO A 52 2.91 -10.80 6.35
N ASP A 53 2.32 -11.28 7.46
CA ASP A 53 0.87 -11.15 7.69
C ASP A 53 0.45 -9.69 7.89
N ASP A 54 1.29 -8.87 8.55
CA ASP A 54 1.05 -7.44 8.73
C ASP A 54 1.18 -6.68 7.39
N ALA A 55 2.14 -7.08 6.55
CA ALA A 55 2.29 -6.55 5.19
C ALA A 55 1.06 -6.87 4.31
N ASP A 56 0.59 -8.11 4.33
CA ASP A 56 -0.64 -8.49 3.62
C ASP A 56 -1.87 -7.72 4.13
N TYR A 57 -1.98 -7.52 5.45
CA TYR A 57 -3.05 -6.72 6.04
C TYR A 57 -3.00 -5.24 5.60
N ALA A 58 -1.81 -4.63 5.60
CA ALA A 58 -1.64 -3.26 5.13
C ALA A 58 -2.06 -3.11 3.67
N ILE A 59 -1.61 -4.02 2.80
CA ILE A 59 -1.98 -4.02 1.38
C ILE A 59 -3.50 -4.12 1.22
N ASP A 60 -4.15 -5.07 1.90
CA ASP A 60 -5.61 -5.21 1.85
C ASP A 60 -6.32 -3.95 2.33
N GLN A 61 -5.83 -3.32 3.39
CA GLN A 61 -6.43 -2.09 3.91
C GLN A 61 -6.25 -0.92 2.93
N LEU A 62 -5.09 -0.78 2.30
CA LEU A 62 -4.84 0.24 1.29
C LEU A 62 -5.72 0.06 0.05
N LEU A 63 -5.96 -1.18 -0.37
CA LEU A 63 -6.93 -1.51 -1.43
C LEU A 63 -8.36 -1.17 -1.02
N ASN A 64 -8.78 -1.56 0.19
CA ASN A 64 -10.14 -1.30 0.69
C ASN A 64 -10.42 0.19 0.89
N SER A 65 -9.40 0.96 1.29
CA SER A 65 -9.48 2.41 1.44
C SER A 65 -9.33 3.18 0.12
N GLY A 66 -8.96 2.50 -0.97
CA GLY A 66 -8.83 3.11 -2.29
C GLY A 66 -7.56 3.94 -2.48
N TRP A 67 -6.51 3.71 -1.68
CA TRP A 67 -5.19 4.31 -1.85
C TRP A 67 -4.35 3.54 -2.89
N LEU A 68 -4.59 2.23 -2.96
CA LEU A 68 -4.05 1.36 -3.99
C LEU A 68 -5.20 0.75 -4.76
N TYR A 69 -4.91 0.33 -5.99
CA TYR A 69 -5.81 -0.48 -6.79
C TYR A 69 -5.04 -1.62 -7.45
N GLU A 70 -5.70 -2.77 -7.59
CA GLU A 70 -5.11 -3.94 -8.26
C GLU A 70 -5.61 -4.03 -9.69
N VAL A 71 -4.68 -4.10 -10.65
CA VAL A 71 -4.96 -4.36 -12.07
C VAL A 71 -4.14 -5.55 -12.51
N ALA A 72 -4.81 -6.59 -12.99
CA ALA A 72 -4.18 -7.82 -13.47
C ALA A 72 -3.20 -8.46 -12.45
N GLY A 73 -3.48 -8.32 -11.15
CA GLY A 73 -2.63 -8.82 -10.07
C GLY A 73 -1.46 -7.91 -9.66
N ASN A 74 -1.38 -6.71 -10.23
CA ASN A 74 -0.39 -5.68 -9.89
C ASN A 74 -1.05 -4.52 -9.14
N LEU A 75 -0.46 -4.14 -8.01
CA LEU A 75 -0.84 -3.02 -7.17
C LEU A 75 -0.30 -1.72 -7.76
N ARG A 76 -1.18 -0.74 -7.93
CA ARG A 76 -0.88 0.61 -8.44
C ARG A 76 -1.34 1.66 -7.45
N VAL A 77 -0.60 2.76 -7.36
CA VAL A 77 -1.00 3.93 -6.59
C VAL A 77 -2.12 4.68 -7.29
N THR A 78 -3.17 5.06 -6.56
CA THR A 78 -4.20 5.98 -7.07
C THR A 78 -3.61 7.39 -7.13
N ILE A 79 -2.87 7.70 -8.19
CA ILE A 79 -2.48 9.08 -8.47
C ILE A 79 -3.76 9.79 -8.95
N PRO A 80 -4.22 10.86 -8.28
CA PRO A 80 -5.28 11.67 -8.85
C PRO A 80 -4.76 12.26 -10.16
N GLU A 81 -5.39 11.92 -11.29
CA GLU A 81 -5.17 12.62 -12.55
C GLU A 81 -5.49 14.11 -12.30
N GLU A 82 -4.51 15.00 -12.55
CA GLU A 82 -4.68 16.46 -12.49
C GLU A 82 -5.66 16.99 -13.55
#